data_AF-A0A3G9K7K0-F1
#
_entry.id   AF-A0A3G9K7K0-F1
#
_cell.length_a   1.000
_cell.length_b   1.000
_cell.length_c   1.000
_cell.angle_alpha   90.00
_cell.angle_beta   90.00
_cell.angle_gamma   90.00
#
_symmetry.space_group_name_H-M   'P 1'
#
loop_
_entity.id
_entity.type
_entity.pdbx_description
1 polymer ?
#
loop_
_entity_poly.entity_id
_entity_poly.type
_entity_poly.pdbx_seq_one_letter_code
_entity_poly.pdbx_strand_id
1 'polypeptide(L)' 'MDYQRPDEKRIKAFKTILEQEKVAVTVRYSRGLATDAACGQLRSSVMVE' A
#
# COMPACT_ATOMS: atom_id res chain seq x y z
N MET A 1 -15.66 3.19 5.00
CA MET A 1 -14.27 3.01 4.50
C MET A 1 -14.41 2.15 3.27
N ASP A 2 -14.54 2.80 2.12
CA ASP A 2 -14.96 2.11 0.90
C ASP A 2 -13.78 1.41 0.20
N TYR A 3 -12.57 1.64 0.71
CA TYR A 3 -11.34 1.05 0.20
C TYR A 3 -10.78 0.02 1.18
N GLN A 4 -10.34 -1.10 0.61
CA GLN A 4 -9.65 -2.16 1.32
C GLN A 4 -8.40 -2.57 0.55
N ARG A 5 -7.43 -3.16 1.27
CA ARG A 5 -6.25 -3.73 0.64
C ARG A 5 -6.68 -4.89 -0.28
N PRO A 6 -6.29 -4.89 -1.56
CA PRO A 6 -6.50 -6.04 -2.43
C PRO A 6 -5.71 -7.25 -1.91
N ASP A 7 -6.22 -8.45 -2.16
CA ASP A 7 -5.50 -9.67 -1.84
C ASP A 7 -4.21 -9.83 -2.66
N GLU A 8 -3.35 -10.75 -2.21
CA GLU A 8 -2.05 -10.99 -2.84
C GLU A 8 -2.16 -11.46 -4.29
N LYS A 9 -3.22 -12.23 -4.64
CA LYS A 9 -3.41 -12.72 -6.01
C LYS A 9 -3.68 -11.56 -6.96
N ARG A 10 -4.55 -10.63 -6.56
CA ARG A 10 -4.88 -9.44 -7.33
C ARG A 10 -3.67 -8.50 -7.49
N ILE A 11 -2.86 -8.34 -6.44
CA ILE A 11 -1.61 -7.56 -6.51
C ILE A 11 -0.63 -8.19 -7.52
N LYS A 12 -0.43 -9.51 -7.46
CA LYS A 12 0.47 -10.23 -8.38
C LYS A 12 -0.01 -10.15 -9.82
N ALA A 13 -1.31 -10.36 -10.07
CA ALA A 13 -1.88 -10.25 -11.41
C ALA A 13 -1.63 -8.87 -12.04
N PHE A 14 -1.83 -7.80 -11.27
CA PHE A 14 -1.58 -6.44 -11.75
C PHE A 14 -0.09 -6.19 -12.03
N LYS A 15 0.81 -6.66 -11.15
CA LYS A 15 2.26 -6.60 -11.37
C LYS A 15 2.66 -7.31 -12.67
N THR A 16 2.14 -8.52 -12.91
CA THR A 16 2.43 -9.31 -14.10
C THR A 16 2.00 -8.58 -15.38
N ILE A 17 0.82 -7.94 -15.39
CA ILE A 17 0.37 -7.14 -16.55
C ILE A 17 1.38 -6.03 -16.86
N LEU A 18 1.84 -5.29 -15.85
CA LEU A 18 2.83 -4.22 -16.04
C LEU A 18 4.18 -4.75 -16.54
N GLU A 19 4.64 -5.88 -16.01
CA GLU A 19 5.89 -6.52 -16.46
C GLU A 19 5.80 -6.99 -17.93
N GLN A 20 4.65 -7.52 -18.36
CA GLN A 20 4.39 -7.94 -19.75
C GLN A 20 4.46 -6.76 -20.72
N GLU A 21 3.95 -5.60 -20.30
CA GLU A 21 4.06 -4.33 -21.04
C GLU A 21 5.44 -3.67 -20.92
N LYS A 22 6.43 -4.39 -20.36
CA LYS A 22 7.82 -3.93 -20.17
C LYS A 22 7.94 -2.68 -19.29
N VAL A 23 6.99 -2.47 -18.38
CA VAL A 23 7.04 -1.41 -17.37
C VAL A 23 7.80 -1.93 -16.14
N ALA A 24 8.88 -1.25 -15.75
CA ALA A 24 9.61 -1.59 -14.53
C ALA A 24 8.73 -1.33 -13.30
N VAL A 25 8.47 -2.37 -12.50
CA VAL A 25 7.53 -2.31 -11.38
C VAL A 25 8.03 -3.09 -10.16
N THR A 26 7.71 -2.61 -8.96
CA THR A 26 7.97 -3.31 -7.70
C THR A 26 6.82 -3.09 -6.73
N VAL A 27 6.48 -4.13 -5.97
CA VAL A 27 5.47 -4.03 -4.91
C VAL A 27 6.15 -3.58 -3.62
N ARG A 28 5.72 -2.43 -3.07
CA ARG A 28 6.18 -1.94 -1.77
C ARG A 28 5.24 -2.40 -0.67
N TYR A 29 5.63 -3.46 0.05
CA TYR A 29 4.86 -3.92 1.20
C TYR A 29 4.93 -2.93 2.36
N SER A 30 3.77 -2.66 2.95
CA SER A 30 3.63 -1.79 4.12
C SER A 30 4.37 -2.38 5.32
N ARG A 31 5.34 -1.65 5.87
CA ARG A 31 5.96 -1.94 7.17
C ARG A 31 5.37 -1.01 8.24
N GLY A 32 5.34 -1.45 9.50
CA GLY A 32 4.81 -0.66 10.62
C GLY A 32 3.28 -0.65 10.73
N LEU A 33 2.56 -1.59 10.08
CA LEU A 33 1.11 -1.66 10.14
C LEU A 33 0.57 -1.87 11.56
N ALA A 34 1.25 -2.71 12.35
CA ALA A 34 0.85 -3.02 13.72
C ALA A 34 1.03 -1.85 14.70
N THR A 35 1.78 -0.82 14.29
CA THR A 35 2.08 0.37 15.11
C THR A 35 1.55 1.65 14.48
N ASP A 36 0.60 1.54 13.54
CA ASP A 36 0.04 2.66 12.78
C ASP A 36 1.08 3.59 12.14
N ALA A 37 2.22 3.02 11.76
CA ALA A 37 3.36 3.74 11.20
C ALA A 37 3.60 3.40 9.72
N ALA A 38 2.73 2.63 9.08
CA ALA A 38 2.81 2.45 7.64
C ALA A 38 2.44 3.75 6.91
N CYS A 39 2.83 3.84 5.65
CA CYS A 39 2.46 4.98 4.82
C CYS A 39 0.94 5.15 4.76
N GLY A 40 0.48 6.38 5.00
CA GLY A 40 -0.94 6.73 5.07
C GLY A 40 -1.59 6.53 6.45
N GLN A 41 -0.90 5.93 7.44
CA GLN A 41 -1.43 5.76 8.81
C GLN A 41 -1.02 6.88 9.77
N LEU A 42 0.03 7.65 9.46
CA LEU A 42 0.45 8.78 10.32
C LEU A 42 -0.67 9.82 10.39
N ARG A 43 -1.27 9.96 11.58
CA ARG A 43 -2.24 11.00 11.90
C ARG A 43 -1.58 11.97 12.87
N SER A 44 -1.57 13.25 12.52
CA SER A 44 -1.18 14.27 13.48
C SER A 44 -2.33 14.46 14.47
N SER A 45 -2.10 14.16 15.74
CA SER A 45 -2.88 14.75 16.82
C SER A 45 -2.32 16.14 17.05
N VAL A 46 -2.71 17.11 16.24
CA VAL A 46 -2.51 18.51 16.65
C VAL A 46 -3.38 18.68 17.89
N MET A 47 -2.77 18.57 19.07
CA MET A 47 -3.36 19.13 20.28
C MET A 47 -3.28 20.64 20.06
N VAL A 48 -4.41 21.22 19.67
CA VAL A 48 -4.56 22.66 19.62
C VAL A 48 -4.67 23.12 21.07
N GLU A 49 -3.66 23.84 21.53
CA GLU A 49 -3.77 24.83 22.61
C GLU A 49 -3.29 26.17 22.06
#